data_AF-A0A961RG87-F1
#
_entry.id   AF-A0A961RG87-F1
#
_cell.length_a   1.000
_cell.length_b   1.000
_cell.length_c   1.000
_cell.angle_alpha   90.00
_cell.angle_beta   90.00
_cell.angle_gamma   90.00
#
_symmetry.space_group_name_H-M   'P 1'
#
loop_
_entity.id
_entity.type
_entity.pdbx_description
1 polymer ?
#
loop_
_entity_poly.entity_id
_entity_poly.type
_entity_poly.pdbx_seq_one_letter_code
_entity_poly.pdbx_strand_id
1 'polypeptide(L)'
;LQIGGMQLFKIEAFDTAEKIMPRATQISGSLTLMFVFITALCAMAYLMVGMKLDDAVIHAMTTVATGGFSTKDASLAYFDSYSVDAVATLFMVAGSIPFILYVQAVRGEPKALWRNSQVRAFFFLLLILTMIGWWLHPEPDNPVRGFFHSLLNVTSLVTGTGYTTTDYSSWGFSSQIFFFLIMFIGGCAGSTSCGIKIFRFQILYETVKQHVRRTLQPNGVFIMRYNGKPLREEVSAAVMNFLFLFALAFWVTTVALNMVGLDFIMAASAAATALANVGPGMGDVIGPVGNFKSLNDSAKWILTIAMMVGRLELLTVLVLVMPHFWRN
;
A
#
# COMPACT_ATOMS: atom_id res chain seq x y z
N LEU A 1 19.45 -16.74 -1.24
CA LEU A 1 19.40 -15.26 -1.37
C LEU A 1 18.52 -14.69 -0.27
N GLN A 2 19.13 -13.93 0.64
CA GLN A 2 18.50 -13.37 1.83
C GLN A 2 18.25 -11.88 1.60
N ILE A 3 17.01 -11.53 1.22
CA ILE A 3 16.61 -10.13 0.96
C ILE A 3 15.90 -9.61 2.21
N GLY A 4 16.36 -8.46 2.73
CA GLY A 4 16.12 -7.97 4.09
C GLY A 4 14.66 -7.77 4.54
N GLY A 5 13.70 -7.65 3.61
CA GLY A 5 12.26 -7.64 3.96
C GLY A 5 11.73 -9.03 4.33
N MET A 6 12.21 -10.05 3.63
CA MET A 6 11.86 -11.45 3.88
C MET A 6 12.58 -12.01 5.12
N GLN A 7 13.68 -11.40 5.57
CA GLN A 7 14.35 -11.80 6.81
C GLN A 7 13.59 -11.39 8.07
N LEU A 8 12.93 -10.23 8.08
CA LEU A 8 12.00 -9.84 9.14
C LEU A 8 10.77 -10.77 9.19
N PHE A 9 10.24 -11.16 8.03
CA PHE A 9 9.20 -12.21 7.95
C PHE A 9 9.73 -13.62 8.27
N LYS A 10 11.00 -13.91 8.00
CA LYS A 10 11.67 -15.13 8.50
C LYS A 10 11.76 -15.14 10.02
N ILE A 11 11.95 -13.99 10.67
CA ILE A 11 12.04 -13.93 12.13
C ILE A 11 10.66 -13.97 12.81
N GLU A 12 9.55 -13.66 12.12
CA GLU A 12 8.20 -13.78 12.70
C GLU A 12 7.43 -15.03 12.29
N ALA A 13 7.65 -15.57 11.08
CA ALA A 13 6.99 -16.78 10.62
C ALA A 13 7.87 -18.05 10.68
N PHE A 14 9.18 -17.91 10.89
CA PHE A 14 10.12 -19.05 10.83
C PHE A 14 11.05 -19.18 12.05
N ASP A 15 10.79 -18.47 13.15
CA ASP A 15 11.50 -18.68 14.44
C ASP A 15 10.98 -19.90 15.21
N THR A 16 9.99 -20.62 14.65
CA THR A 16 9.62 -21.96 15.11
C THR A 16 9.96 -22.97 14.02
N ALA A 17 10.93 -23.82 14.35
CA ALA A 17 11.36 -25.04 13.68
C ALA A 17 12.30 -24.89 12.46
N GLU A 18 13.57 -25.17 12.76
CA GLU A 18 14.49 -26.02 12.01
C GLU A 18 14.01 -26.53 10.63
N LYS A 19 14.86 -26.26 9.63
CA LYS A 19 15.21 -27.14 8.50
C LYS A 19 14.09 -27.63 7.53
N ILE A 20 14.42 -27.43 6.25
CA ILE A 20 14.03 -28.22 5.06
C ILE A 20 12.70 -27.82 4.40
N MET A 21 12.67 -27.99 3.08
CA MET A 21 11.84 -27.33 2.08
C MET A 21 10.38 -27.82 1.84
N PRO A 22 9.65 -28.60 2.68
CA PRO A 22 8.24 -28.95 2.39
C PRO A 22 7.20 -27.89 2.82
N ARG A 23 7.59 -26.84 3.57
CA ARG A 23 6.62 -25.89 4.16
C ARG A 23 6.19 -24.74 3.24
N ALA A 24 7.00 -24.36 2.26
CA ALA A 24 6.71 -23.20 1.41
C ALA A 24 5.44 -23.40 0.56
N THR A 25 5.27 -24.59 -0.03
CA THR A 25 4.08 -24.96 -0.81
C THR A 25 2.83 -25.03 0.08
N GLN A 26 2.93 -25.61 1.28
CA GLN A 26 1.82 -25.68 2.23
C GLN A 26 1.39 -24.29 2.74
N ILE A 27 2.35 -23.41 3.02
CA ILE A 27 2.08 -22.02 3.41
C ILE A 27 1.46 -21.26 2.24
N SER A 28 2.02 -21.37 1.04
CA SER A 28 1.47 -20.75 -0.16
C SER A 28 0.03 -21.20 -0.43
N GLY A 29 -0.26 -22.51 -0.34
CA GLY A 29 -1.62 -23.03 -0.50
C GLY A 29 -2.59 -22.49 0.56
N SER A 30 -2.15 -22.36 1.81
CA SER A 30 -2.97 -21.78 2.89
C SER A 30 -3.27 -20.29 2.64
N LEU A 31 -2.29 -19.53 2.15
CA LEU A 31 -2.46 -18.11 1.82
C LEU A 31 -3.39 -17.92 0.61
N THR A 32 -3.22 -18.73 -0.44
CA THR A 32 -4.11 -18.70 -1.62
C THR A 32 -5.55 -19.04 -1.24
N LEU A 33 -5.76 -20.08 -0.41
CA LEU A 33 -7.09 -20.44 0.05
C LEU A 33 -7.73 -19.31 0.87
N MET A 34 -6.96 -18.66 1.74
CA MET A 34 -7.43 -17.50 2.50
C MET A 34 -7.79 -16.33 1.59
N PHE A 35 -6.98 -16.06 0.56
CA PHE A 35 -7.26 -15.01 -0.44
C PHE A 35 -8.56 -15.27 -1.20
N VAL A 36 -8.75 -16.48 -1.70
CA VAL A 36 -9.99 -16.88 -2.40
C VAL A 36 -11.20 -16.78 -1.46
N PHE A 37 -11.06 -17.22 -0.21
CA PHE A 37 -12.12 -17.14 0.79
C PHE A 37 -12.56 -15.71 1.09
N ILE A 38 -11.61 -14.79 1.37
CA ILE A 38 -11.91 -13.38 1.63
C ILE A 38 -12.52 -12.73 0.37
N THR A 39 -12.04 -13.08 -0.82
CA THR A 39 -12.60 -12.59 -2.09
C THR A 39 -14.04 -13.04 -2.30
N ALA A 40 -14.36 -14.30 -2.00
CA ALA A 40 -15.73 -14.82 -2.07
C ALA A 40 -16.66 -14.12 -1.07
N LEU A 41 -16.19 -13.88 0.16
CA LEU A 41 -16.92 -13.08 1.14
C LEU A 41 -17.17 -11.65 0.66
N CYS A 42 -16.18 -11.04 0.00
CA CYS A 42 -16.30 -9.71 -0.58
C CYS A 42 -17.38 -9.65 -1.68
N ALA A 43 -17.37 -10.63 -2.60
CA ALA A 43 -18.38 -10.72 -3.66
C ALA A 43 -19.79 -10.88 -3.09
N MET A 44 -19.96 -11.74 -2.07
CA MET A 44 -21.25 -11.90 -1.39
C MET A 44 -21.69 -10.62 -0.68
N ALA A 45 -20.78 -9.90 -0.02
CA ALA A 45 -21.10 -8.63 0.62
C ALA A 45 -21.54 -7.57 -0.41
N TYR A 46 -20.86 -7.46 -1.55
CA TYR A 46 -21.26 -6.57 -2.64
C TYR A 46 -22.64 -6.90 -3.22
N LEU A 47 -22.96 -8.20 -3.38
CA LEU A 47 -24.29 -8.66 -3.79
C LEU A 47 -25.37 -8.25 -2.77
N MET A 48 -25.10 -8.41 -1.48
CA MET A 48 -26.05 -8.06 -0.41
C MET A 48 -26.37 -6.56 -0.36
N VAL A 49 -25.42 -5.71 -0.76
CA VAL A 49 -25.62 -4.25 -0.82
C VAL A 49 -26.16 -3.75 -2.16
N GLY A 50 -26.53 -4.67 -3.07
CA GLY A 50 -27.28 -4.37 -4.28
C GLY A 50 -26.47 -4.23 -5.57
N MET A 51 -25.17 -4.58 -5.58
CA MET A 51 -24.42 -4.66 -6.84
C MET A 51 -24.90 -5.84 -7.68
N LYS A 52 -24.90 -5.66 -9.01
CA LYS A 52 -25.14 -6.77 -9.95
C LYS A 52 -24.05 -7.82 -9.83
N LEU A 53 -24.35 -9.07 -10.21
CA LEU A 53 -23.44 -10.20 -10.03
C LEU A 53 -22.09 -10.02 -10.74
N ASP A 54 -22.11 -9.52 -11.98
CA ASP A 54 -20.93 -9.20 -12.77
C ASP A 54 -20.08 -8.11 -12.10
N ASP A 55 -20.72 -7.00 -11.73
CA ASP A 55 -20.06 -5.89 -11.04
C ASP A 55 -19.48 -6.34 -9.69
N ALA A 56 -20.23 -7.11 -8.90
CA ALA A 56 -19.85 -7.57 -7.57
C ALA A 56 -18.63 -8.51 -7.59
N VAL A 57 -18.60 -9.47 -8.53
CA VAL A 57 -17.48 -10.43 -8.63
C VAL A 57 -16.21 -9.72 -9.10
N ILE A 58 -16.32 -8.86 -10.12
CA ILE A 58 -15.15 -8.14 -10.65
C ILE A 58 -14.59 -7.18 -9.59
N HIS A 59 -15.45 -6.40 -8.93
CA HIS A 59 -15.00 -5.50 -7.85
C HIS A 59 -14.44 -6.29 -6.67
N ALA A 60 -15.00 -7.45 -6.30
CA ALA A 60 -14.42 -8.26 -5.22
C ALA A 60 -12.98 -8.68 -5.51
N MET A 61 -12.69 -9.10 -6.76
CA MET A 61 -11.35 -9.49 -7.18
C MET A 61 -10.36 -8.32 -7.06
N THR A 62 -10.77 -7.12 -7.43
CA THR A 62 -9.91 -5.93 -7.47
C THR A 62 -9.82 -5.23 -6.10
N THR A 63 -10.85 -5.32 -5.26
CA THR A 63 -10.85 -4.79 -3.89
C THR A 63 -9.89 -5.58 -3.00
N VAL A 64 -9.99 -6.91 -2.97
CA VAL A 64 -9.14 -7.75 -2.09
C VAL A 64 -7.71 -7.83 -2.60
N ALA A 65 -7.50 -7.77 -3.92
CA ALA A 65 -6.16 -7.67 -4.51
C ALA A 65 -5.54 -6.28 -4.41
N THR A 66 -6.28 -5.28 -3.88
CA THR A 66 -5.90 -3.85 -3.84
C THR A 66 -5.40 -3.37 -5.21
N GLY A 67 -6.22 -3.60 -6.25
CA GLY A 67 -5.87 -3.31 -7.65
C GLY A 67 -6.73 -2.25 -8.34
N GLY A 68 -7.88 -1.88 -7.77
CA GLY A 68 -8.64 -0.67 -8.18
C GLY A 68 -9.37 -0.69 -9.51
N PHE A 69 -9.20 -1.73 -10.33
CA PHE A 69 -9.98 -1.81 -11.57
C PHE A 69 -11.47 -1.91 -11.27
N SER A 70 -12.26 -1.21 -12.09
CA SER A 70 -13.71 -1.16 -12.01
C SER A 70 -14.32 -1.48 -13.38
N THR A 71 -15.55 -1.97 -13.38
CA THR A 71 -16.37 -2.13 -14.59
C THR A 71 -16.95 -0.81 -15.11
N LYS A 72 -16.79 0.29 -14.35
CA LYS A 72 -17.32 1.61 -14.64
C LYS A 72 -16.19 2.62 -14.71
N ASP A 73 -16.27 3.56 -15.65
CA ASP A 73 -15.27 4.63 -15.81
C ASP A 73 -15.18 5.51 -14.57
N ALA A 74 -16.32 5.76 -13.91
CA ALA A 74 -16.39 6.53 -12.66
C ALA A 74 -16.01 5.72 -11.40
N SER A 75 -15.43 4.52 -11.54
CA SER A 75 -15.03 3.68 -10.41
C SER A 75 -16.21 3.44 -9.44
N LEU A 76 -15.98 3.53 -8.12
CA LEU A 76 -17.01 3.39 -7.10
C LEU A 76 -18.00 4.57 -7.04
N ALA A 77 -17.63 5.74 -7.57
CA ALA A 77 -18.52 6.89 -7.66
C ALA A 77 -19.80 6.59 -8.46
N TYR A 78 -19.76 5.62 -9.39
CA TYR A 78 -20.95 5.20 -10.16
C TYR A 78 -22.08 4.64 -9.26
N PHE A 79 -21.75 3.95 -8.18
CA PHE A 79 -22.74 3.26 -7.35
C PHE A 79 -23.43 4.19 -6.35
N ASP A 80 -22.83 5.35 -6.08
CA ASP A 80 -23.30 6.41 -5.18
C ASP A 80 -24.00 5.90 -3.91
N SER A 81 -23.35 4.96 -3.20
CA SER A 81 -23.97 4.23 -2.10
C SER A 81 -23.01 3.99 -0.94
N TYR A 82 -23.39 4.48 0.25
CA TYR A 82 -22.65 4.28 1.50
C TYR A 82 -22.37 2.81 1.80
N SER A 83 -23.30 1.93 1.45
CA SER A 83 -23.16 0.49 1.72
C SER A 83 -22.09 -0.13 0.84
N VAL A 84 -21.99 0.27 -0.42
CA VAL A 84 -20.91 -0.16 -1.34
C VAL A 84 -19.57 0.37 -0.86
N ASP A 85 -19.52 1.65 -0.47
CA ASP A 85 -18.29 2.29 0.02
C ASP A 85 -17.77 1.64 1.31
N ALA A 86 -18.68 1.29 2.23
CA ALA A 86 -18.35 0.60 3.47
C ALA A 86 -17.81 -0.82 3.20
N VAL A 87 -18.45 -1.57 2.28
CA VAL A 87 -17.95 -2.90 1.87
C VAL A 87 -16.58 -2.78 1.22
N ALA A 88 -16.39 -1.84 0.29
CA ALA A 88 -15.10 -1.61 -0.35
C ALA A 88 -14.01 -1.29 0.68
N THR A 89 -14.27 -0.35 1.57
CA THR A 89 -13.35 0.05 2.64
C THR A 89 -12.96 -1.14 3.53
N LEU A 90 -13.95 -1.91 3.98
CA LEU A 90 -13.72 -3.08 4.84
C LEU A 90 -12.80 -4.10 4.18
N PHE A 91 -13.04 -4.42 2.90
CA PHE A 91 -12.26 -5.44 2.20
C PHE A 91 -10.91 -4.94 1.67
N MET A 92 -10.76 -3.64 1.38
CA MET A 92 -9.45 -3.02 1.13
C MET A 92 -8.56 -3.07 2.38
N VAL A 93 -9.13 -2.76 3.55
CA VAL A 93 -8.48 -2.91 4.85
C VAL A 93 -8.09 -4.38 5.08
N ALA A 94 -8.99 -5.32 4.80
CA ALA A 94 -8.71 -6.73 4.95
C ALA A 94 -7.58 -7.23 4.02
N GLY A 95 -7.58 -6.80 2.75
CA GLY A 95 -6.51 -7.09 1.78
C GLY A 95 -5.16 -6.48 2.17
N SER A 96 -5.16 -5.44 3.02
CA SER A 96 -3.97 -4.70 3.47
C SER A 96 -3.37 -5.20 4.78
N ILE A 97 -3.98 -6.20 5.42
CA ILE A 97 -3.45 -6.90 6.58
C ILE A 97 -2.64 -8.12 6.12
N PRO A 98 -1.58 -8.53 6.84
CA PRO A 98 -0.79 -9.69 6.43
C PRO A 98 -1.63 -10.97 6.43
N PHE A 99 -1.71 -11.66 5.29
CA PHE A 99 -2.58 -12.84 5.13
C PHE A 99 -2.20 -13.98 6.08
N ILE A 100 -0.93 -14.06 6.47
CA ILE A 100 -0.45 -15.03 7.46
C ILE A 100 -1.15 -14.88 8.83
N LEU A 101 -1.57 -13.67 9.21
CA LEU A 101 -2.28 -13.43 10.47
C LEU A 101 -3.71 -13.97 10.42
N TYR A 102 -4.37 -13.94 9.26
CA TYR A 102 -5.68 -14.60 9.09
C TYR A 102 -5.54 -16.12 9.20
N VAL A 103 -4.50 -16.70 8.60
CA VAL A 103 -4.22 -18.13 8.73
C VAL A 103 -3.96 -18.51 10.20
N GLN A 104 -3.21 -17.70 10.94
CA GLN A 104 -2.98 -17.91 12.38
C GLN A 104 -4.28 -17.77 13.20
N ALA A 105 -5.14 -16.81 12.86
CA ALA A 105 -6.41 -16.60 13.54
C ALA A 105 -7.34 -17.82 13.38
N VAL A 106 -7.44 -18.39 12.18
CA VAL A 106 -8.23 -19.60 11.91
C VAL A 106 -7.65 -20.83 12.62
N ARG A 107 -6.33 -20.85 12.88
CA ARG A 107 -5.65 -21.93 13.62
C ARG A 107 -5.72 -21.78 15.15
N GLY A 108 -6.50 -20.82 15.67
CA GLY A 108 -6.75 -20.68 17.11
C GLY A 108 -6.00 -19.54 17.81
N GLU A 109 -5.27 -18.69 17.06
CA GLU A 109 -4.58 -17.52 17.63
C GLU A 109 -5.15 -16.17 17.13
N PRO A 110 -6.45 -15.86 17.31
CA PRO A 110 -7.03 -14.61 16.80
C PRO A 110 -6.43 -13.35 17.43
N LYS A 111 -5.84 -13.48 18.63
CA LYS A 111 -5.12 -12.39 19.32
C LYS A 111 -3.87 -11.93 18.55
N ALA A 112 -3.34 -12.74 17.63
CA ALA A 112 -2.17 -12.39 16.83
C ALA A 112 -2.41 -11.15 15.96
N LEU A 113 -3.63 -10.97 15.43
CA LEU A 113 -4.02 -9.79 14.63
C LEU A 113 -3.85 -8.49 15.42
N TRP A 114 -4.38 -8.44 16.64
CA TRP A 114 -4.39 -7.23 17.48
C TRP A 114 -3.05 -6.98 18.19
N ARG A 115 -2.27 -8.03 18.46
CA ARG A 115 -0.92 -7.90 19.06
C ARG A 115 0.08 -7.33 18.06
N ASN A 116 -0.10 -7.59 16.77
CA ASN A 116 0.85 -7.19 15.73
C ASN A 116 1.00 -5.66 15.65
N SER A 117 2.25 -5.20 15.72
CA SER A 117 2.56 -3.77 15.67
C SER A 117 2.22 -3.09 14.33
N GLN A 118 2.28 -3.80 13.19
CA GLN A 118 1.90 -3.22 11.88
C GLN A 118 0.40 -2.98 11.81
N VAL A 119 -0.40 -3.97 12.21
CA VAL A 119 -1.86 -3.88 12.15
C VAL A 119 -2.35 -2.71 13.01
N ARG A 120 -1.85 -2.58 14.24
CA ARG A 120 -2.19 -1.45 15.11
C ARG A 120 -1.77 -0.10 14.52
N ALA A 121 -0.56 -0.02 13.97
CA ALA A 121 -0.08 1.21 13.33
C ALA A 121 -0.88 1.55 12.07
N PHE A 122 -1.29 0.55 11.28
CA PHE A 122 -2.13 0.73 10.10
C PHE A 122 -3.49 1.31 10.46
N PHE A 123 -4.20 0.72 11.42
CA PHE A 123 -5.50 1.25 11.86
C PHE A 123 -5.38 2.65 12.47
N PHE A 124 -4.34 2.89 13.28
CA PHE A 124 -4.11 4.21 13.86
C PHE A 124 -3.82 5.28 12.79
N LEU A 125 -2.96 4.95 11.82
CA LEU A 125 -2.63 5.83 10.71
C LEU A 125 -3.86 6.09 9.84
N LEU A 126 -4.62 5.04 9.51
CA LEU A 126 -5.82 5.15 8.69
C LEU A 126 -6.86 6.06 9.34
N LEU A 127 -7.06 5.93 10.66
CA LEU A 127 -7.95 6.81 11.42
C LEU A 127 -7.50 8.27 11.35
N ILE A 128 -6.22 8.55 11.62
CA ILE A 128 -5.68 9.91 11.58
C ILE A 128 -5.84 10.52 10.18
N LEU A 129 -5.43 9.79 9.13
CA LEU A 129 -5.52 10.27 7.76
C LEU A 129 -6.97 10.50 7.34
N THR A 130 -7.89 9.65 7.75
CA THR A 130 -9.33 9.82 7.48
C THR A 130 -9.87 11.08 8.16
N MET A 131 -9.48 11.35 9.41
CA MET A 131 -9.88 12.56 10.13
C MET A 131 -9.32 13.83 9.48
N ILE A 132 -8.07 13.79 9.00
CA ILE A 132 -7.46 14.90 8.26
C ILE A 132 -8.21 15.13 6.94
N GLY A 133 -8.45 14.06 6.16
CA GLY A 133 -9.18 14.16 4.89
C GLY A 133 -10.61 14.69 5.08
N TRP A 134 -11.29 14.29 6.16
CA TRP A 134 -12.63 14.75 6.47
C TRP A 134 -12.64 16.24 6.86
N TRP A 135 -11.61 16.70 7.57
CA TRP A 135 -11.45 18.11 7.90
C TRP A 135 -11.11 18.98 6.67
N LEU A 136 -10.40 18.42 5.68
CA LEU A 136 -10.01 19.13 4.46
C LEU A 136 -11.18 19.32 3.48
N HIS A 137 -12.19 18.45 3.52
CA HIS A 137 -13.40 18.58 2.71
C HIS A 137 -14.67 18.41 3.57
N PRO A 138 -15.03 19.44 4.35
CA PRO A 138 -16.27 19.41 5.10
C PRO A 138 -17.44 19.51 4.13
N GLU A 139 -18.35 18.55 4.18
CA GLU A 139 -19.67 18.62 3.54
C GLU A 139 -20.69 19.09 4.59
N PRO A 140 -21.03 20.39 4.67
CA PRO A 140 -21.84 20.93 5.76
C PRO A 140 -23.27 20.36 5.77
N ASP A 141 -23.79 20.05 4.59
CA ASP A 141 -25.14 19.52 4.40
C ASP A 141 -25.26 18.06 4.83
N ASN A 142 -24.17 17.28 4.74
CA ASN A 142 -24.14 15.89 5.18
C ASN A 142 -22.73 15.49 5.69
N PRO A 143 -22.44 15.74 6.97
CA PRO A 143 -21.12 15.45 7.55
C PRO A 143 -20.77 13.97 7.52
N VAL A 144 -21.78 13.09 7.61
CA VAL A 144 -21.62 11.64 7.57
C VAL A 144 -21.15 11.21 6.18
N ARG A 145 -21.70 11.81 5.11
CA ARG A 145 -21.26 11.55 3.74
C ARG A 145 -19.83 11.97 3.51
N GLY A 146 -19.46 13.19 3.91
CA GLY A 146 -18.08 13.67 3.84
C GLY A 146 -17.10 12.74 4.57
N PHE A 147 -17.50 12.16 5.71
CA PHE A 147 -16.69 11.19 6.43
C PHE A 147 -16.46 9.90 5.61
N PHE A 148 -17.52 9.34 5.00
CA PHE A 148 -17.39 8.14 4.16
C PHE A 148 -16.57 8.39 2.88
N HIS A 149 -16.74 9.55 2.24
CA HIS A 149 -15.91 9.96 1.11
C HIS A 149 -14.44 10.05 1.50
N SER A 150 -14.12 10.66 2.65
CA SER A 150 -12.75 10.70 3.16
C SER A 150 -12.23 9.29 3.48
N LEU A 151 -13.02 8.50 4.21
CA LEU A 151 -12.64 7.15 4.63
C LEU A 151 -12.30 6.27 3.42
N LEU A 152 -13.13 6.29 2.38
CA LEU A 152 -12.91 5.47 1.20
C LEU A 152 -11.70 5.96 0.40
N ASN A 153 -11.63 7.25 0.06
CA ASN A 153 -10.52 7.77 -0.76
C ASN A 153 -9.16 7.62 -0.05
N VAL A 154 -9.11 7.89 1.27
CA VAL A 154 -7.90 7.68 2.08
C VAL A 154 -7.53 6.21 2.14
N THR A 155 -8.49 5.32 2.44
CA THR A 155 -8.23 3.87 2.48
C THR A 155 -7.74 3.39 1.11
N SER A 156 -8.40 3.80 0.04
CA SER A 156 -8.08 3.43 -1.33
C SER A 156 -6.65 3.81 -1.71
N LEU A 157 -6.21 5.03 -1.40
CA LEU A 157 -4.85 5.48 -1.75
C LEU A 157 -3.78 4.86 -0.83
N VAL A 158 -4.01 4.79 0.48
CA VAL A 158 -3.04 4.20 1.44
C VAL A 158 -2.87 2.69 1.24
N THR A 159 -3.92 2.00 0.80
CA THR A 159 -3.82 0.57 0.49
C THR A 159 -3.24 0.31 -0.90
N GLY A 160 -3.13 1.35 -1.73
CA GLY A 160 -2.74 1.24 -3.13
C GLY A 160 -3.81 0.61 -4.02
N THR A 161 -5.08 0.69 -3.60
CA THR A 161 -6.20 0.18 -4.40
C THR A 161 -6.53 1.12 -5.54
N GLY A 162 -6.74 2.41 -5.30
CA GLY A 162 -6.97 3.38 -6.38
C GLY A 162 -8.42 3.56 -6.85
N TYR A 163 -9.40 3.04 -6.11
CA TYR A 163 -10.78 3.49 -6.24
C TYR A 163 -10.97 4.95 -5.88
N THR A 164 -11.94 5.58 -6.54
CA THR A 164 -12.34 6.97 -6.30
C THR A 164 -13.86 7.02 -6.17
N THR A 165 -14.35 7.76 -5.17
CA THR A 165 -15.78 8.12 -5.04
C THR A 165 -16.05 9.57 -5.36
N THR A 166 -15.06 10.43 -5.13
CA THR A 166 -15.15 11.86 -5.39
C THR A 166 -13.87 12.36 -6.03
N ASP A 167 -13.97 13.46 -6.76
CA ASP A 167 -12.80 14.16 -7.26
C ASP A 167 -12.14 14.97 -6.14
N TYR A 168 -11.20 14.36 -5.44
CA TYR A 168 -10.41 15.04 -4.41
C TYR A 168 -9.48 16.14 -4.97
N SER A 169 -9.34 16.28 -6.30
CA SER A 169 -8.66 17.43 -6.90
C SER A 169 -9.45 18.73 -6.70
N SER A 170 -10.78 18.61 -6.62
CA SER A 170 -11.71 19.73 -6.39
C SER A 170 -11.76 20.19 -4.93
N TRP A 171 -11.19 19.42 -3.99
CA TRP A 171 -11.21 19.69 -2.55
C TRP A 171 -10.21 20.78 -2.11
N GLY A 172 -9.61 21.49 -3.06
CA GLY A 172 -8.60 22.51 -2.82
C GLY A 172 -7.16 21.97 -2.80
N PHE A 173 -6.21 22.90 -2.88
CA PHE A 173 -4.79 22.59 -3.05
C PHE A 173 -4.18 21.80 -1.87
N SER A 174 -4.62 22.10 -0.64
CA SER A 174 -4.19 21.36 0.56
C SER A 174 -4.55 19.88 0.48
N SER A 175 -5.72 19.55 -0.07
CA SER A 175 -6.19 18.18 -0.28
C SER A 175 -5.35 17.46 -1.32
N GLN A 176 -5.00 18.13 -2.41
CA GLN A 176 -4.11 17.57 -3.44
C GLN A 176 -2.73 17.20 -2.85
N ILE A 177 -2.11 18.10 -2.09
CA ILE A 177 -0.83 17.79 -1.42
C ILE A 177 -1.00 16.62 -0.44
N PHE A 178 -2.08 16.63 0.35
CA PHE A 178 -2.38 15.57 1.30
C PHE A 178 -2.49 14.20 0.62
N PHE A 179 -3.33 14.09 -0.41
CA PHE A 179 -3.53 12.84 -1.16
C PHE A 179 -2.27 12.38 -1.89
N PHE A 180 -1.42 13.32 -2.34
CA PHE A 180 -0.14 13.02 -2.98
C PHE A 180 0.83 12.36 -1.99
N LEU A 181 0.90 12.88 -0.76
CA LEU A 181 1.79 12.36 0.26
C LEU A 181 1.36 10.97 0.77
N ILE A 182 0.06 10.75 0.97
CA ILE A 182 -0.42 9.46 1.48
C ILE A 182 -0.34 8.34 0.44
N MET A 183 -0.28 8.66 -0.85
CA MET A 183 -0.08 7.69 -1.93
C MET A 183 1.22 6.89 -1.79
N PHE A 184 2.25 7.48 -1.18
CA PHE A 184 3.51 6.77 -0.92
C PHE A 184 3.41 5.77 0.22
N ILE A 185 2.42 5.93 1.10
CA ILE A 185 2.21 5.04 2.25
C ILE A 185 1.47 3.80 1.75
N GLY A 186 2.01 2.64 2.09
CA GLY A 186 1.40 1.34 1.80
C GLY A 186 0.86 0.65 3.04
N GLY A 187 0.07 -0.41 2.83
CA GLY A 187 -0.42 -1.28 3.90
C GLY A 187 0.66 -2.09 4.62
N CYS A 188 0.24 -3.16 5.30
CA CYS A 188 1.16 -4.02 6.04
C CYS A 188 2.01 -4.88 5.08
N ALA A 189 3.20 -5.29 5.49
CA ALA A 189 3.98 -6.24 4.71
C ALA A 189 3.35 -7.65 4.75
N GLY A 190 3.46 -8.43 3.68
CA GLY A 190 2.75 -9.71 3.55
C GLY A 190 1.24 -9.59 3.24
N SER A 191 0.80 -8.39 2.83
CA SER A 191 -0.55 -8.09 2.31
C SER A 191 -0.51 -7.88 0.79
N THR A 192 -1.66 -7.64 0.14
CA THR A 192 -1.72 -7.39 -1.32
C THR A 192 -1.35 -5.96 -1.72
N SER A 193 -1.35 -5.04 -0.74
CA SER A 193 -1.12 -3.61 -0.93
C SER A 193 0.18 -3.32 -1.68
N CYS A 194 0.36 -2.08 -2.13
CA CYS A 194 1.61 -1.58 -2.73
C CYS A 194 2.24 -0.49 -1.85
N GLY A 195 3.05 0.41 -2.43
CA GLY A 195 3.70 1.53 -1.72
C GLY A 195 4.77 1.17 -0.68
N ILE A 196 5.20 2.19 0.07
CA ILE A 196 6.15 2.04 1.17
C ILE A 196 5.42 1.46 2.39
N LYS A 197 5.69 0.19 2.68
CA LYS A 197 5.02 -0.54 3.77
C LYS A 197 5.21 0.10 5.13
N ILE A 198 4.16 0.04 5.96
CA ILE A 198 4.13 0.62 7.32
C ILE A 198 5.29 0.17 8.20
N PHE A 199 5.72 -1.08 8.10
CA PHE A 199 6.85 -1.56 8.91
C PHE A 199 8.14 -0.75 8.67
N ARG A 200 8.36 -0.23 7.45
CA ARG A 200 9.53 0.59 7.11
C ARG A 200 9.51 1.92 7.88
N PHE A 201 8.34 2.55 7.98
CA PHE A 201 8.17 3.75 8.80
C PHE A 201 8.38 3.48 10.29
N GLN A 202 7.92 2.32 10.79
CA GLN A 202 8.14 1.92 12.19
C GLN A 202 9.63 1.71 12.51
N ILE A 203 10.36 1.05 11.61
CA ILE A 203 11.82 0.86 11.77
C ILE A 203 12.56 2.18 11.66
N LEU A 204 12.18 3.05 10.72
CA LEU A 204 12.75 4.39 10.59
C LEU A 204 12.56 5.20 11.86
N TYR A 205 11.35 5.19 12.43
CA TYR A 205 11.06 5.85 13.70
C TYR A 205 11.93 5.35 14.85
N GLU A 206 12.06 4.02 15.03
CA GLU A 206 12.92 3.46 16.07
C GLU A 206 14.41 3.76 15.83
N THR A 207 14.85 3.84 14.56
CA THR A 207 16.22 4.22 14.19
C THR A 207 16.50 5.68 14.55
N VAL A 208 15.59 6.60 14.21
CA VAL A 208 15.72 8.03 14.57
C VAL A 208 15.71 8.21 16.08
N LYS A 209 14.79 7.54 16.78
CA LYS A 209 14.70 7.57 18.25
C LYS A 209 15.97 7.05 18.92
N GLN A 210 16.56 5.97 18.40
CA GLN A 210 17.84 5.47 18.89
C GLN A 210 18.97 6.47 18.64
N HIS A 211 19.00 7.09 17.46
CA HIS A 211 20.00 8.10 17.11
C HIS A 211 19.93 9.30 18.07
N VAL A 212 18.74 9.88 18.27
CA VAL A 212 18.52 10.99 19.22
C VAL A 212 18.96 10.62 20.63
N ARG A 213 18.63 9.41 21.10
CA ARG A 213 19.04 8.94 22.43
C ARG A 213 20.54 8.76 22.56
N ARG A 214 21.22 8.23 21.55
CA ARG A 214 22.69 8.12 21.51
C ARG A 214 23.35 9.52 21.50
N THR A 215 22.79 10.48 20.78
CA THR A 215 23.28 11.87 20.79
C THR A 215 23.15 12.51 22.18
N LEU A 216 22.04 12.27 22.88
CA LEU A 216 21.82 12.79 24.23
C LEU A 216 22.62 12.05 25.32
N GLN A 217 22.85 10.75 25.13
CA GLN A 217 23.56 9.87 26.07
C GLN A 217 24.59 9.00 25.31
N PRO A 218 25.81 9.53 25.04
CA PRO A 218 26.80 8.87 24.18
C PRO A 218 27.24 7.48 24.66
N ASN A 219 27.26 7.26 25.97
CA ASN A 219 27.65 5.98 26.59
C ASN A 219 26.45 5.04 26.84
N GLY A 220 25.24 5.41 26.40
CA GLY A 220 24.04 4.62 26.60
C GLY A 220 23.89 3.48 25.59
N VAL A 221 23.62 2.27 26.07
CA VAL A 221 23.29 1.11 25.22
C VAL A 221 21.78 1.08 24.96
N PHE A 222 21.36 1.55 23.78
CA PHE A 222 19.97 1.53 23.35
C PHE A 222 19.74 0.42 22.33
N ILE A 223 18.84 -0.52 22.64
CA ILE A 223 18.47 -1.62 21.74
C ILE A 223 17.16 -1.25 21.03
N MET A 224 17.19 -1.15 19.70
CA MET A 224 15.98 -0.99 18.90
C MET A 224 15.13 -2.26 18.99
N ARG A 225 13.82 -2.11 19.12
CA ARG A 225 12.89 -3.24 19.13
C ARG A 225 11.78 -3.04 18.11
N TYR A 226 11.41 -4.12 17.45
CA TYR A 226 10.28 -4.20 16.54
C TYR A 226 9.40 -5.38 16.90
N ASN A 227 8.10 -5.14 17.08
CA ASN A 227 7.13 -6.15 17.52
C ASN A 227 7.57 -6.97 18.75
N GLY A 228 8.30 -6.33 19.68
CA GLY A 228 8.82 -6.96 20.90
C GLY A 228 10.19 -7.67 20.75
N LYS A 229 10.69 -7.87 19.53
CA LYS A 229 12.00 -8.50 19.26
C LYS A 229 13.09 -7.44 19.01
N PRO A 230 14.36 -7.69 19.38
CA PRO A 230 15.46 -6.78 19.06
C PRO A 230 15.69 -6.71 17.54
N LEU A 231 15.91 -5.50 17.02
CA LEU A 231 16.27 -5.26 15.63
C LEU A 231 17.78 -5.36 15.43
N ARG A 232 18.20 -6.09 14.40
CA ARG A 232 19.59 -6.09 13.92
C ARG A 232 19.87 -4.80 13.14
N GLU A 233 21.08 -4.25 13.23
CA GLU A 233 21.45 -3.03 12.51
C GLU A 233 21.36 -3.18 10.98
N GLU A 234 21.62 -4.38 10.45
CA GLU A 234 21.45 -4.73 9.03
C GLU A 234 20.04 -4.43 8.50
N VAL A 235 19.02 -4.62 9.35
CA VAL A 235 17.62 -4.40 8.99
C VAL A 235 17.35 -2.91 8.82
N SER A 236 17.85 -2.08 9.74
CA SER A 236 17.73 -0.62 9.62
C SER A 236 18.45 -0.09 8.39
N ALA A 237 19.65 -0.60 8.10
CA ALA A 237 20.40 -0.26 6.89
C ALA A 237 19.64 -0.64 5.61
N ALA A 238 19.03 -1.83 5.56
CA ALA A 238 18.22 -2.28 4.42
C ALA A 238 16.99 -1.38 4.21
N VAL A 239 16.34 -0.92 5.29
CA VAL A 239 15.20 0.01 5.22
C VAL A 239 15.63 1.37 4.68
N MET A 240 16.75 1.93 5.16
CA MET A 240 17.29 3.20 4.66
C MET A 240 17.66 3.11 3.17
N ASN A 241 18.32 2.02 2.76
CA ASN A 241 18.66 1.78 1.36
C ASN A 241 17.40 1.68 0.48
N PHE A 242 16.36 1.00 0.96
CA PHE A 242 15.08 0.94 0.24
C PHE A 242 14.47 2.34 0.06
N LEU A 243 14.40 3.15 1.12
CA LEU A 243 13.83 4.50 1.06
C LEU A 243 14.61 5.41 0.11
N PHE A 244 15.95 5.33 0.14
CA PHE A 244 16.81 6.06 -0.77
C PHE A 244 16.58 5.64 -2.24
N LEU A 245 16.58 4.34 -2.52
CA LEU A 245 16.32 3.83 -3.88
C LEU A 245 14.92 4.17 -4.37
N PHE A 246 13.92 4.16 -3.49
CA PHE A 246 12.56 4.54 -3.83
C PHE A 246 12.47 6.02 -4.21
N ALA A 247 13.10 6.90 -3.40
CA ALA A 247 13.17 8.33 -3.70
C ALA A 247 13.94 8.60 -5.01
N LEU A 248 15.06 7.90 -5.23
CA LEU A 248 15.83 8.01 -6.47
C LEU A 248 15.02 7.57 -7.69
N ALA A 249 14.35 6.42 -7.61
CA ALA A 249 13.50 5.93 -8.70
C ALA A 249 12.35 6.90 -8.99
N PHE A 250 11.76 7.49 -7.95
CA PHE A 250 10.74 8.53 -8.08
C PHE A 250 11.25 9.75 -8.86
N TRP A 251 12.40 10.30 -8.48
CA TRP A 251 12.99 11.44 -9.18
C TRP A 251 13.39 11.11 -10.62
N VAL A 252 14.04 9.96 -10.85
CA VAL A 252 14.44 9.52 -12.19
C VAL A 252 13.21 9.35 -13.10
N THR A 253 12.15 8.72 -12.59
CA THR A 253 10.92 8.51 -13.37
C THR A 253 10.22 9.85 -13.65
N THR A 254 10.17 10.75 -12.67
CA THR A 254 9.59 12.10 -12.83
C THR A 254 10.33 12.90 -13.92
N VAL A 255 11.66 12.92 -13.88
CA VAL A 255 12.48 13.61 -14.89
C VAL A 255 12.29 12.97 -16.25
N ALA A 256 12.30 11.63 -16.34
CA ALA A 256 12.08 10.93 -17.59
C ALA A 256 10.72 11.28 -18.22
N LEU A 257 9.64 11.28 -17.44
CA LEU A 257 8.30 11.66 -17.92
C LEU A 257 8.23 13.12 -18.38
N ASN A 258 8.87 14.02 -17.64
CA ASN A 258 8.94 15.44 -18.02
C ASN A 258 9.71 15.64 -19.34
N MET A 259 10.77 14.88 -19.59
CA MET A 259 11.51 14.91 -20.86
C MET A 259 10.67 14.44 -22.06
N VAL A 260 9.63 13.63 -21.84
CA VAL A 260 8.67 13.23 -22.89
C VAL A 260 7.46 14.19 -22.97
N GLY A 261 7.54 15.36 -22.34
CA GLY A 261 6.60 16.46 -22.51
C GLY A 261 5.43 16.51 -21.52
N LEU A 262 5.45 15.71 -20.45
CA LEU A 262 4.49 15.87 -19.34
C LEU A 262 4.89 17.08 -18.49
N ASP A 263 3.91 17.86 -18.02
CA ASP A 263 4.17 18.91 -17.03
C ASP A 263 4.73 18.32 -15.72
N PHE A 264 5.35 19.15 -14.88
CA PHE A 264 6.02 18.66 -13.66
C PHE A 264 5.05 17.99 -12.67
N ILE A 265 3.85 18.53 -12.49
CA ILE A 265 2.88 18.02 -11.50
C ILE A 265 2.34 16.66 -11.94
N MET A 266 1.98 16.56 -13.22
CA MET A 266 1.52 15.34 -13.86
C MET A 266 2.64 14.30 -13.90
N ALA A 267 3.88 14.68 -14.26
CA ALA A 267 5.02 13.77 -14.26
C ALA A 267 5.33 13.23 -12.86
N ALA A 268 5.34 14.10 -11.85
CA ALA A 268 5.60 13.70 -10.46
C ALA A 268 4.47 12.81 -9.92
N SER A 269 3.20 13.15 -10.15
CA SER A 269 2.08 12.32 -9.69
C SER A 269 2.00 10.99 -10.44
N ALA A 270 2.28 10.97 -11.74
CA ALA A 270 2.35 9.75 -12.56
C ALA A 270 3.50 8.83 -12.09
N ALA A 271 4.67 9.39 -11.79
CA ALA A 271 5.79 8.64 -11.23
C ALA A 271 5.46 8.07 -9.84
N ALA A 272 4.84 8.86 -8.96
CA ALA A 272 4.41 8.44 -7.63
C ALA A 272 3.43 7.27 -7.72
N THR A 273 2.35 7.41 -8.48
CA THR A 273 1.30 6.40 -8.58
C THR A 273 1.79 5.13 -9.27
N ALA A 274 2.69 5.24 -10.26
CA ALA A 274 3.29 4.07 -10.90
C ALA A 274 4.21 3.31 -9.95
N LEU A 275 5.16 3.98 -9.28
CA LEU A 275 6.08 3.30 -8.35
C LEU A 275 5.37 2.74 -7.12
N ALA A 276 4.36 3.46 -6.61
CA ALA A 276 3.54 3.00 -5.51
C ALA A 276 2.42 2.05 -5.95
N ASN A 277 2.23 1.81 -7.26
CA ASN A 277 1.17 1.00 -7.86
C ASN A 277 -0.21 1.30 -7.25
N VAL A 278 -0.61 2.57 -7.27
CA VAL A 278 -1.86 3.03 -6.65
C VAL A 278 -2.98 3.15 -7.67
N GLY A 279 -2.71 3.63 -8.89
CA GLY A 279 -3.70 3.77 -9.95
C GLY A 279 -3.90 5.23 -10.36
N PRO A 280 -4.76 6.01 -9.68
CA PRO A 280 -5.00 7.41 -10.02
C PRO A 280 -3.75 8.26 -9.72
N GLY A 281 -3.48 9.23 -10.59
CA GLY A 281 -2.49 10.30 -10.40
C GLY A 281 -3.16 11.59 -9.92
N MET A 282 -2.60 12.73 -10.31
CA MET A 282 -3.17 14.05 -10.04
C MET A 282 -3.21 14.93 -11.28
N GLY A 283 -4.03 15.97 -11.21
CA GLY A 283 -4.26 16.91 -12.31
C GLY A 283 -5.37 16.45 -13.24
N ASP A 284 -5.67 17.27 -14.25
CA ASP A 284 -6.90 17.15 -15.04
C ASP A 284 -6.95 15.89 -15.92
N VAL A 285 -5.79 15.33 -16.28
CA VAL A 285 -5.70 14.21 -17.23
C VAL A 285 -5.70 12.86 -16.54
N ILE A 286 -4.84 12.69 -15.52
CA ILE A 286 -4.62 11.40 -14.84
C ILE A 286 -5.16 11.39 -13.41
N GLY A 287 -5.88 12.44 -13.02
CA GLY A 287 -6.50 12.58 -11.71
C GLY A 287 -7.62 11.57 -11.43
N PRO A 288 -8.40 11.80 -10.35
CA PRO A 288 -9.37 10.84 -9.83
C PRO A 288 -10.51 10.46 -10.79
N VAL A 289 -10.82 11.36 -11.72
CA VAL A 289 -11.86 11.22 -12.76
C VAL A 289 -11.24 11.03 -14.16
N GLY A 290 -9.90 11.07 -14.24
CA GLY A 290 -9.14 10.97 -15.47
C GLY A 290 -8.68 9.56 -15.79
N ASN A 291 -7.84 9.42 -16.82
CA ASN A 291 -7.18 8.16 -17.16
C ASN A 291 -5.90 8.39 -17.99
N PHE A 292 -5.11 7.33 -18.14
CA PHE A 292 -3.81 7.38 -18.81
C PHE A 292 -3.89 7.22 -20.34
N LYS A 293 -5.09 7.20 -20.94
CA LYS A 293 -5.27 6.90 -22.38
C LYS A 293 -4.63 7.96 -23.27
N SER A 294 -4.80 9.23 -22.92
CA SER A 294 -4.32 10.39 -23.67
C SER A 294 -2.82 10.62 -23.59
N LEU A 295 -2.10 9.91 -22.70
CA LEU A 295 -0.65 10.00 -22.63
C LEU A 295 0.01 9.41 -23.87
N ASN A 296 1.17 9.96 -24.23
CA ASN A 296 1.98 9.45 -25.33
C ASN A 296 2.55 8.05 -25.02
N ASP A 297 2.90 7.32 -26.08
CA ASP A 297 3.33 5.91 -25.96
C ASP A 297 4.63 5.77 -25.16
N SER A 298 5.55 6.72 -25.30
CA SER A 298 6.79 6.76 -24.53
C SER A 298 6.53 6.91 -23.02
N ALA A 299 5.59 7.76 -22.59
CA ALA A 299 5.22 7.86 -21.17
C ALA A 299 4.60 6.55 -20.67
N LYS A 300 3.75 5.89 -21.46
CA LYS A 300 3.14 4.60 -21.09
C LYS A 300 4.21 3.52 -20.86
N TRP A 301 5.24 3.46 -21.69
CA TRP A 301 6.38 2.54 -21.48
C TRP A 301 7.16 2.85 -20.20
N ILE A 302 7.47 4.13 -19.94
CA ILE A 302 8.16 4.55 -18.71
C ILE A 302 7.33 4.16 -17.48
N LEU A 303 6.02 4.42 -17.49
CA LEU A 303 5.11 4.08 -16.41
C LEU A 303 5.01 2.56 -16.20
N THR A 304 5.00 1.77 -17.28
CA THR A 304 4.96 0.30 -17.20
C THR A 304 6.20 -0.24 -16.49
N ILE A 305 7.38 0.27 -16.84
CA ILE A 305 8.64 -0.11 -16.18
C ILE A 305 8.60 0.33 -14.71
N ALA A 306 8.17 1.56 -14.42
CA ALA A 306 8.07 2.07 -13.05
C ALA A 306 7.13 1.22 -12.17
N MET A 307 5.98 0.79 -12.70
CA MET A 307 5.05 -0.12 -11.99
C MET A 307 5.70 -1.46 -11.66
N MET A 308 6.39 -2.07 -12.62
CA MET A 308 7.13 -3.31 -12.40
C MET A 308 8.21 -3.15 -11.33
N VAL A 309 8.99 -2.07 -11.39
CA VAL A 309 10.02 -1.74 -10.39
C VAL A 309 9.42 -1.58 -8.99
N GLY A 310 8.28 -0.89 -8.90
CA GLY A 310 7.54 -0.72 -7.66
C GLY A 310 7.05 -2.05 -7.08
N ARG A 311 6.51 -2.94 -7.91
CA ARG A 311 5.88 -4.20 -7.49
C ARG A 311 6.89 -5.27 -7.11
N LEU A 312 8.03 -5.34 -7.81
CA LEU A 312 9.08 -6.34 -7.55
C LEU A 312 9.95 -6.01 -6.32
N GLU A 313 9.73 -4.86 -5.70
CA GLU A 313 10.64 -4.21 -4.74
C GLU A 313 12.00 -3.83 -5.36
N LEU A 314 12.35 -2.54 -5.28
CA LEU A 314 13.53 -1.92 -5.91
C LEU A 314 14.85 -2.68 -5.72
N LEU A 315 15.07 -3.29 -4.56
CA LEU A 315 16.30 -4.03 -4.26
C LEU A 315 16.44 -5.29 -5.13
N THR A 316 15.33 -5.97 -5.46
CA THR A 316 15.38 -7.17 -6.30
C THR A 316 15.74 -6.80 -7.73
N VAL A 317 15.16 -5.71 -8.24
CA VAL A 317 15.46 -5.20 -9.59
C VAL A 317 16.90 -4.72 -9.67
N LEU A 318 17.38 -3.98 -8.67
CA LEU A 318 18.77 -3.52 -8.64
C LEU A 318 19.74 -4.71 -8.68
N VAL A 319 19.49 -5.76 -7.91
CA VAL A 319 20.30 -6.99 -7.92
C VAL A 319 20.29 -7.64 -9.31
N LEU A 320 19.15 -7.72 -9.99
CA LEU A 320 19.06 -8.25 -11.35
C LEU A 320 19.84 -7.43 -12.39
N VAL A 321 20.04 -6.13 -12.16
CA VAL A 321 20.83 -5.28 -13.08
C VAL A 321 22.33 -5.36 -12.77
N MET A 322 22.73 -5.76 -11.55
CA MET A 322 24.14 -5.85 -11.19
C MET A 322 24.85 -6.95 -11.98
N PRO A 323 25.96 -6.66 -12.70
CA PRO A 323 26.72 -7.67 -13.44
C PRO A 323 27.22 -8.82 -12.55
N HIS A 324 27.43 -8.56 -11.26
CA HIS A 324 27.86 -9.56 -10.29
C HIS A 324 26.80 -10.65 -10.03
N PHE A 325 25.50 -10.33 -10.15
CA PHE A 325 24.44 -11.33 -10.05
C PHE A 325 24.51 -12.36 -11.18
N TRP A 326 24.95 -11.93 -12.36
CA TRP A 326 25.11 -12.79 -13.54
C TRP A 326 26.47 -13.48 -13.62
N ARG A 327 27.38 -13.16 -12.69
CA ARG A 327 28.72 -13.71 -12.62
C ARG A 327 28.87 -14.54 -11.35
N ASN A 328 28.50 -15.82 -11.48
CA ASN A 328 28.69 -16.95 -10.56
C ASN A 328 28.11 -16.79 -9.13
#